data_AF-A0A6C1PLF1-F1
#
_entry.id   AF-A0A6C1PLF1-F1
#
_cell.length_a   1.000
_cell.length_b   1.000
_cell.length_c   1.000
_cell.angle_alpha   90.00
_cell.angle_beta   90.00
_cell.angle_gamma   90.00
#
_symmetry.space_group_name_H-M   'P 1'
#
loop_
_entity.id
_entity.type
_entity.pdbx_description
1 polymer ?
#
loop_
_entity_poly.entity_id
_entity_poly.type
_entity_poly.pdbx_seq_one_letter_code
_entity_poly.pdbx_strand_id
1 'polypeptide(L)' 'SCTYCRKAKDFFRQNNVKFAEYDISRDPRRADEMVRKSGQMGVPVIDVNGRIIVGFNQPEVERALK' A
#
# COMPACT_ATOMS: atom_id res chain seq x y z
N SER A 1 5.86 11.31 6.70
CA SER A 1 5.26 11.24 8.05
C SER A 1 3.91 10.54 7.98
N CYS A 2 3.88 9.21 7.88
CA CYS A 2 2.65 8.45 7.67
C CYS A 2 2.64 7.22 8.60
N THR A 3 1.92 7.31 9.71
CA THR A 3 1.81 6.24 10.72
C THR A 3 1.22 4.97 10.13
N TYR A 4 0.21 5.10 9.26
CA TYR A 4 -0.42 3.97 8.58
C TYR A 4 0.50 3.28 7.58
N CYS A 5 1.35 4.04 6.88
CA CYS A 5 2.33 3.49 5.96
C CYS A 5 3.38 2.65 6.70
N ARG A 6 3.81 3.07 7.89
CA ARG A 6 4.73 2.27 8.73
C ARG A 6 4.04 1.00 9.24
N LYS A 7 2.79 1.11 9.74
CA LYS A 7 2.00 -0.06 10.16
C LYS A 7 1.81 -1.08 9.04
N ALA A 8 1.54 -0.63 7.81
CA ALA A 8 1.44 -1.51 6.65
C ALA A 8 2.72 -2.30 6.42
N LYS A 9 3.87 -1.63 6.38
CA LYS A 9 5.17 -2.27 6.20
C LYS A 9 5.47 -3.30 7.29
N ASP A 10 5.22 -2.94 8.54
CA ASP A 10 5.46 -3.83 9.67
C ASP A 10 4.55 -5.06 9.61
N PHE A 11 3.28 -4.89 9.23
CA PHE A 11 2.36 -6.01 9.01
C PHE A 11 2.87 -6.96 7.91
N PHE A 12 3.28 -6.44 6.75
CA PHE A 12 3.81 -7.29 5.68
C PHE A 12 5.09 -8.01 6.09
N ARG A 13 5.99 -7.34 6.81
CA ARG A 13 7.20 -7.97 7.36
C ARG A 13 6.89 -9.08 8.35
N GLN A 14 5.96 -8.85 9.27
CA GLN A 14 5.53 -9.85 10.27
C GLN A 14 4.88 -11.06 9.62
N ASN A 15 4.13 -10.86 8.54
CA ASN A 15 3.50 -11.94 7.77
C ASN A 15 4.46 -12.58 6.74
N ASN A 16 5.74 -12.20 6.72
CA ASN A 16 6.74 -12.71 5.78
C ASN A 16 6.35 -12.53 4.29
N VAL A 17 5.57 -11.49 4.01
CA VAL A 17 5.10 -11.16 2.67
C VAL A 17 6.21 -10.40 1.95
N LYS A 18 6.54 -10.83 0.73
CA LYS A 18 7.43 -10.06 -0.15
C LYS A 18 6.66 -8.87 -0.70
N PHE A 19 7.09 -7.65 -0.35
CA PHE A 19 6.52 -6.41 -0.89
C PHE A 19 7.60 -5.50 -1.44
N ALA A 20 7.24 -4.71 -2.45
CA ALA A 20 8.06 -3.63 -2.98
C ALA A 20 7.53 -2.30 -2.47
N GLU A 21 8.41 -1.48 -1.91
CA GLU A 21 8.05 -0.14 -1.46
C GLU A 21 8.42 0.89 -2.52
N TYR A 22 7.44 1.73 -2.87
CA TYR A 22 7.66 2.88 -3.74
C TYR A 22 7.34 4.16 -2.99
N ASP A 23 8.32 5.06 -2.89
CA ASP A 23 8.14 6.36 -2.25
C ASP A 23 7.62 7.39 -3.27
N ILE A 24 6.32 7.65 -3.21
CA ILE A 24 5.63 8.65 -4.03
C ILE A 24 6.10 10.08 -3.73
N SER A 25 6.71 10.33 -2.57
CA SER A 25 7.26 11.63 -2.20
C SER A 25 8.51 11.96 -3.02
N ARG A 26 9.21 10.92 -3.49
CA ARG A 26 10.42 11.04 -4.31
C ARG A 26 10.17 10.81 -5.79
N ASP A 27 9.14 10.03 -6.15
CA ASP A 27 8.75 9.82 -7.54
C ASP A 27 7.29 10.24 -7.79
N PRO A 28 7.05 11.43 -8.36
CA PRO A 28 5.71 11.93 -8.65
C PRO A 28 4.97 11.07 -9.68
N ARG A 29 5.67 10.28 -10.52
CA ARG A 29 5.02 9.37 -11.47
C ARG A 29 4.33 8.22 -10.74
N ARG A 30 4.94 7.72 -9.66
CA ARG A 30 4.33 6.70 -8.79
C ARG A 30 3.15 7.28 -8.02
N ALA A 31 3.20 8.56 -7.65
CA ALA A 31 2.06 9.26 -7.06
C ALA A 31 0.87 9.31 -8.04
N ASP A 32 1.12 9.67 -9.30
CA ASP A 32 0.08 9.71 -10.34
C ASP A 32 -0.49 8.31 -10.62
N GLU A 33 0.38 7.30 -10.75
CA GLU A 33 -0.03 5.90 -10.89
C GLU A 33 -0.90 5.45 -9.72
N MET A 34 -0.48 5.76 -8.49
CA MET A 34 -1.23 5.47 -7.27
C MET A 34 -2.63 6.09 -7.33
N VAL A 35 -2.75 7.37 -7.67
CA VAL A 35 -4.04 8.09 -7.74
C VAL A 35 -4.93 7.51 -8.83
N ARG A 36 -4.37 7.20 -10.00
CA ARG A 36 -5.12 6.56 -11.10
C ARG A 36 -5.64 5.19 -10.71
N LYS A 37 -4.84 4.43 -9.96
CA LYS A 37 -5.14 3.08 -9.50
C LYS A 37 -6.16 3.05 -8.35
N SER A 38 -5.97 3.90 -7.35
CA SER A 38 -6.76 3.94 -6.12
C SER A 38 -7.99 4.84 -6.23
N GLY A 39 -8.02 5.74 -7.21
CA GLY A 39 -9.00 6.81 -7.32
C GLY A 39 -8.83 7.93 -6.28
N GLN A 40 -7.76 7.91 -5.47
CA GLN A 40 -7.56 8.88 -4.40
C GLN A 40 -6.08 9.20 -4.13
N MET A 41 -5.84 10.40 -3.59
CA MET A 41 -4.50 10.84 -3.15
C MET A 41 -4.12 10.34 -1.75
N GLY A 42 -4.93 9.48 -1.13
CA GLY A 42 -4.69 8.94 0.20
C GLY A 42 -3.64 7.84 0.21
N VAL A 43 -2.69 7.93 1.14
CA VAL A 43 -1.73 6.85 1.46
C VAL A 43 -2.13 6.16 2.77
N PRO A 44 -1.82 4.86 2.96
CA PRO A 44 -1.13 3.98 2.03
C PRO A 44 -2.06 3.37 0.97
N VAL A 45 -1.51 3.08 -0.22
CA VAL A 45 -2.16 2.25 -1.25
C VAL A 45 -1.36 0.97 -1.38
N ILE A 46 -2.07 -0.15 -1.35
CA ILE A 46 -1.49 -1.49 -1.36
C ILE A 46 -2.02 -2.20 -2.60
N ASP A 47 -1.12 -2.62 -3.47
CA ASP A 47 -1.42 -3.46 -4.63
C ASP A 47 -1.02 -4.90 -4.30
N VAL A 48 -2.00 -5.81 -4.23
CA VAL A 48 -1.78 -7.24 -3.99
C VAL A 48 -2.35 -8.03 -5.15
N ASN A 49 -1.48 -8.60 -6.01
CA ASN A 49 -1.88 -9.39 -7.18
C ASN A 49 -2.91 -8.68 -8.08
N GLY A 50 -2.81 -7.37 -8.26
CA GLY A 50 -3.76 -6.57 -9.06
C GLY A 50 -5.02 -6.14 -8.30
N ARG A 51 -5.18 -6.52 -7.03
CA ARG A 51 -6.19 -5.94 -6.13
C ARG A 51 -5.63 -4.69 -5.47
N ILE A 52 -6.31 -3.58 -5.69
CA ILE A 52 -5.90 -2.29 -5.15
C ILE A 52 -6.69 -2.02 -3.88
N ILE A 53 -6.01 -2.12 -2.75
CA ILE A 53 -6.53 -1.78 -1.45
C ILE A 53 -6.07 -0.38 -1.12
N VAL A 54 -7.03 0.48 -0.81
CA VAL A 54 -6.73 1.84 -0.41
C VAL A 54 -6.89 2.03 1.09
N GLY A 55 -5.91 2.68 1.70
CA GLY A 55 -5.76 2.78 3.13
C GLY A 55 -5.04 1.56 3.71
N PHE A 56 -4.82 1.61 5.02
CA PHE A 56 -4.32 0.46 5.77
C PHE A 56 -5.48 -0.16 6.55
N ASN A 57 -6.04 -1.23 6.00
CA ASN A 57 -7.07 -2.02 6.68
C ASN A 57 -6.57 -3.45 6.86
N GLN A 58 -6.10 -3.77 8.07
CA GLN A 58 -5.48 -5.06 8.41
C GLN A 58 -6.28 -6.28 7.93
N PRO A 59 -7.59 -6.42 8.21
CA PRO A 59 -8.37 -7.56 7.73
C PRO A 59 -8.52 -7.62 6.20
N GLU A 60 -8.62 -6.49 5.51
CA GLU A 60 -8.72 -6.47 4.04
C GLU A 60 -7.39 -6.85 3.39
N VAL A 61 -6.28 -6.37 3.95
CA VAL A 61 -4.94 -6.74 3.49
C VAL A 61 -4.69 -8.23 3.72
N GLU A 62 -5.04 -8.77 4.89
CA GLU A 62 -4.93 -10.21 5.14
C GLU A 62 -5.76 -11.04 4.17
N ARG A 63 -6.99 -10.60 3.85
CA ARG A 63 -7.86 -11.25 2.86
C ARG A 63 -7.31 -11.20 1.45
N ALA A 64 -6.59 -10.15 1.09
CA ALA A 64 -5.96 -10.06 -0.22
C ALA A 64 -4.67 -10.87 -0.32
N LEU A 65 -4.03 -11.18 0.80
CA LEU A 65 -2.82 -12.01 0.88
C LEU A 65 -3.11 -13.52 0.98
N LYS A 66 -4.32 -13.91 1.42
CA LYS A 66 -4.82 -15.30 1.40
C LYS A 66 -5.20 -15.74 -0.01
#